data_AF-A0A7S0V2W4-F1
#
_entry.id   AF-A0A7S0V2W4-F1
#
_cell.length_a   1.000
_cell.length_b   1.000
_cell.length_c   1.000
_cell.angle_alpha   90.00
_cell.angle_beta   90.00
_cell.angle_gamma   90.00
#
_symmetry.space_group_name_H-M   'P 1'
#
loop_
_entity.id
_entity.type
_entity.pdbx_description
1 polymer ?
#
loop_
_entity_poly.entity_id
_entity_poly.type
_entity_poly.pdbx_seq_one_letter_code
_entity_poly.pdbx_strand_id
1 'polypeptide(L)'
;RPWGGRPAATYEACSTRGFLHGRTETIRSCSGEMVAFAKAMHDPTASNDVRHAALLRALDAHRAYAALCSRGQGVDRHLLGLKKLVADGEATPPIFADPAYDRTRTWELSTSTLSCEHFESWGFGEVAE
;
A
#
# COMPACT_ATOMS: atom_id res chain seq x y z
N ARG A 1 -15.30 11.50 12.64
CA ARG A 1 -13.91 10.98 12.63
C ARG A 1 -13.18 11.70 11.50
N PRO A 2 -11.94 12.18 11.69
CA PRO A 2 -11.23 13.05 10.73
C PRO A 2 -11.11 12.46 9.32
N TRP A 3 -11.18 11.13 9.18
CA TRP A 3 -11.01 10.42 7.91
C TRP A 3 -12.30 10.15 7.10
N GLY A 4 -13.46 10.67 7.52
CA GLY A 4 -14.70 10.66 6.72
C GLY A 4 -15.23 9.27 6.28
N GLY A 5 -14.70 8.16 6.79
CA GLY A 5 -15.08 6.80 6.38
C GLY A 5 -14.62 6.43 4.96
N ARG A 6 -13.73 7.22 4.34
CA ARG A 6 -13.20 6.93 3.00
C ARG A 6 -11.93 6.07 3.07
N PRO A 7 -11.67 5.25 2.04
CA PRO A 7 -10.37 4.63 1.84
C PRO A 7 -9.27 5.70 1.71
N ALA A 8 -8.09 5.38 2.21
CA ALA A 8 -6.92 6.26 2.20
C ALA A 8 -5.75 5.57 1.50
N ALA A 9 -4.95 6.31 0.74
CA ALA A 9 -3.75 5.77 0.13
C ALA A 9 -2.79 5.30 1.24
N THR A 10 -2.51 4.00 1.26
CA THR A 10 -1.79 3.34 2.36
C THR A 10 -0.50 2.71 1.86
N TYR A 11 0.62 3.16 2.43
CA TYR A 11 1.95 2.60 2.25
C TYR A 11 2.23 1.60 3.35
N GLU A 12 2.79 0.45 2.98
CA GLU A 12 3.46 -0.46 3.89
C GLU A 12 4.81 -0.90 3.30
N ALA A 13 5.86 -0.85 4.11
CA ALA A 13 7.20 -1.20 3.65
C ALA A 13 7.34 -2.71 3.40
N CYS A 14 7.69 -3.10 2.16
CA CYS A 14 8.07 -4.47 1.81
C CYS A 14 9.58 -4.60 1.67
N SER A 15 10.23 -5.52 2.36
CA SER A 15 11.66 -5.76 2.14
C SER A 15 11.91 -6.46 0.81
N THR A 16 12.88 -5.96 0.03
CA THR A 16 13.39 -6.61 -1.19
C THR A 16 14.79 -7.20 -0.99
N ARG A 17 15.16 -7.53 0.26
CA ARG A 17 16.51 -8.06 0.62
C ARG A 17 16.93 -9.35 -0.08
N GLY A 18 16.01 -10.01 -0.80
CA GLY A 18 16.33 -11.15 -1.66
C GLY A 18 17.15 -10.76 -2.91
N PHE A 19 17.22 -9.47 -3.24
CA PHE A 19 18.01 -8.95 -4.36
C PHE A 19 19.29 -8.26 -3.87
N LEU A 20 20.34 -8.28 -4.69
CA LEU A 20 21.57 -7.53 -4.44
C LEU A 20 21.24 -6.03 -4.33
N HIS A 21 21.68 -5.39 -3.24
CA HIS A 21 21.35 -4.00 -2.88
C HIS A 21 19.85 -3.71 -2.67
N GLY A 22 19.02 -4.76 -2.51
CA GLY A 22 17.60 -4.62 -2.24
C GLY A 22 17.33 -3.81 -0.97
N ARG A 23 16.42 -2.84 -1.07
CA ARG A 23 15.92 -2.04 0.05
C ARG A 23 14.44 -2.35 0.27
N THR A 24 13.56 -1.56 -0.32
CA THR A 24 12.12 -1.70 -0.15
C THR A 24 11.34 -1.55 -1.44
N GLU A 25 10.22 -2.25 -1.51
CA GLU A 25 9.06 -1.99 -2.38
C GLU A 25 7.87 -1.54 -1.51
N THR A 26 6.80 -1.04 -2.12
CA THR A 26 5.56 -0.64 -1.44
C THR A 26 4.50 -1.74 -1.54
N ILE A 27 3.97 -2.18 -0.40
CA ILE A 27 2.67 -2.87 -0.33
C ILE A 27 1.60 -1.79 -0.25
N ARG A 28 0.59 -1.87 -1.12
CA ARG A 28 -0.57 -0.96 -1.13
C ARG A 28 -1.70 -1.62 -0.36
N SER A 29 -1.69 -1.49 0.97
CA SER A 29 -2.56 -2.29 1.85
C SER A 29 -4.05 -1.92 1.75
N CYS A 30 -4.38 -0.75 1.19
CA CYS A 30 -5.75 -0.36 0.87
C CYS A 30 -6.19 -0.93 -0.49
N SER A 31 -6.52 -2.23 -0.53
CA SER A 31 -7.04 -2.91 -1.72
C SER A 31 -8.58 -2.85 -1.82
N GLY A 32 -9.13 -3.23 -2.97
CA GLY A 32 -10.58 -3.35 -3.14
C GLY A 32 -11.21 -4.37 -2.17
N GLU A 33 -10.52 -5.46 -1.90
CA GLU A 33 -10.93 -6.50 -0.94
C GLU A 33 -10.90 -5.96 0.50
N MET A 34 -9.87 -5.19 0.87
CA MET A 34 -9.81 -4.56 2.19
C MET A 34 -10.96 -3.55 2.38
N VAL A 35 -11.29 -2.79 1.34
CA VAL A 35 -12.46 -1.89 1.34
C VAL A 35 -13.77 -2.67 1.45
N ALA A 36 -13.91 -3.78 0.72
CA ALA A 36 -15.10 -4.63 0.80
C ALA A 36 -15.27 -5.25 2.20
N PHE A 37 -14.18 -5.70 2.82
CA PHE A 37 -14.16 -6.16 4.21
C PHE A 37 -14.57 -5.05 5.18
N ALA A 38 -13.96 -3.86 5.08
CA ALA A 38 -14.30 -2.73 5.94
C ALA A 38 -15.78 -2.35 5.83
N LYS A 39 -16.35 -2.37 4.61
CA LYS A 39 -17.78 -2.13 4.37
C LYS A 39 -18.66 -3.21 5.01
N ALA A 40 -18.34 -4.49 4.83
CA ALA A 40 -19.09 -5.59 5.45
C ALA A 40 -19.07 -5.52 6.99
N MET A 41 -17.98 -5.04 7.58
CA MET A 41 -17.88 -4.82 9.02
C MET A 41 -18.71 -3.64 9.52
N HIS A 42 -18.95 -2.62 8.69
CA HIS A 42 -19.78 -1.46 9.02
C HIS A 42 -21.26 -1.68 8.71
N ASP A 43 -21.62 -2.70 7.94
CA ASP A 43 -23.00 -3.03 7.62
C ASP A 43 -23.66 -3.76 8.80
N PRO A 44 -24.69 -3.16 9.45
CA PRO A 44 -25.40 -3.79 10.56
C PRO A 44 -26.23 -5.01 10.13
N THR A 45 -26.52 -5.14 8.83
CA THR A 45 -27.32 -6.25 8.27
C THR A 45 -26.47 -7.44 7.83
N ALA A 46 -25.15 -7.25 7.68
CA ALA A 46 -24.25 -8.32 7.28
C ALA A 46 -24.11 -9.39 8.38
N SER A 47 -24.29 -10.66 8.00
CA SER A 47 -24.06 -11.79 8.90
C SER A 47 -22.57 -11.97 9.21
N ASN A 48 -22.27 -12.71 10.28
CA ASN A 48 -20.89 -13.06 10.63
C ASN A 48 -20.20 -13.87 9.53
N ASP A 49 -20.92 -14.72 8.80
CA ASP A 49 -20.37 -15.49 7.69
C ASP A 49 -19.94 -14.59 6.53
N VAL A 50 -20.74 -13.57 6.20
CA VAL A 50 -20.39 -12.57 5.17
C VAL A 50 -19.14 -11.79 5.57
N ARG A 51 -19.08 -11.34 6.83
CA ARG A 51 -17.91 -10.61 7.38
C ARG A 51 -16.65 -11.48 7.36
N HIS A 52 -16.77 -12.74 7.79
CA HIS A 52 -15.66 -13.69 7.81
C HIS A 52 -15.17 -14.00 6.39
N ALA A 53 -16.06 -14.26 5.44
CA ALA A 53 -15.68 -14.49 4.05
C ALA A 53 -14.99 -13.27 3.42
N ALA A 54 -15.45 -12.06 3.75
CA ALA A 54 -14.80 -10.82 3.28
C ALA A 54 -13.40 -10.64 3.91
N LEU A 55 -13.24 -10.95 5.20
CA LEU A 55 -11.95 -10.93 5.88
C LEU A 55 -10.95 -11.87 5.21
N LEU A 56 -11.33 -13.13 4.98
CA LEU A 56 -10.43 -14.11 4.34
C LEU A 56 -9.97 -13.63 2.97
N ARG A 57 -10.88 -13.11 2.13
CA ARG A 57 -10.52 -12.53 0.83
C ARG A 57 -9.55 -11.35 0.94
N ALA A 58 -9.77 -10.46 1.91
CA ALA A 58 -8.86 -9.32 2.15
C ALA A 58 -7.47 -9.78 2.59
N LEU A 59 -7.39 -10.78 3.48
CA LEU A 59 -6.13 -11.36 3.93
C LEU A 59 -5.38 -12.06 2.79
N ASP A 60 -6.07 -12.83 1.97
CA ASP A 60 -5.46 -13.54 0.85
C ASP A 60 -4.94 -12.58 -0.22
N ALA A 61 -5.72 -11.55 -0.58
CA ALA A 61 -5.29 -10.51 -1.51
C ALA A 61 -4.06 -9.75 -0.99
N HIS A 62 -4.07 -9.38 0.30
CA HIS A 62 -2.94 -8.69 0.93
C HIS A 62 -1.67 -9.56 0.93
N ARG A 63 -1.77 -10.83 1.34
CA ARG A 63 -0.64 -11.77 1.34
C ARG A 63 -0.08 -12.01 -0.06
N ALA A 64 -0.96 -12.17 -1.05
CA ALA A 64 -0.55 -12.35 -2.43
C ALA A 64 0.23 -11.14 -2.95
N TYR A 65 -0.27 -9.92 -2.69
CA TYR A 65 0.41 -8.69 -3.11
C TYR A 65 1.72 -8.47 -2.36
N ALA A 66 1.76 -8.70 -1.04
CA ALA A 66 2.98 -8.64 -0.25
C ALA A 66 4.07 -9.60 -0.80
N ALA A 67 3.67 -10.81 -1.18
CA ALA A 67 4.57 -11.78 -1.79
C ALA A 67 5.13 -11.29 -3.14
N LEU A 68 4.29 -10.69 -3.99
CA LEU A 68 4.73 -10.06 -5.26
C LEU A 68 5.73 -8.94 -5.00
N CYS A 69 5.42 -8.02 -4.08
CA CYS A 69 6.31 -6.90 -3.72
C CYS A 69 7.67 -7.39 -3.19
N SER A 70 7.69 -8.44 -2.36
CA SER A 70 8.94 -9.00 -1.83
C SER A 70 9.87 -9.56 -2.91
N ARG A 71 9.29 -9.96 -4.05
CA ARG A 71 9.99 -10.43 -5.26
C ARG A 71 10.20 -9.31 -6.29
N GLY A 72 10.07 -8.04 -5.90
CA GLY A 72 10.27 -6.90 -6.79
C GLY A 72 9.22 -6.78 -7.88
N GLN A 73 8.04 -7.41 -7.72
CA GLN A 73 6.93 -7.35 -8.66
C GLN A 73 5.85 -6.34 -8.24
N GLY A 74 6.20 -5.42 -7.33
CA GLY A 74 5.37 -4.26 -7.00
C GLY A 74 5.49 -3.17 -8.06
N VAL A 75 4.56 -2.22 -8.03
CA VAL A 75 4.47 -1.19 -9.07
C VAL A 75 5.24 0.09 -8.70
N ASP A 76 5.38 0.40 -7.41
CA ASP A 76 5.80 1.72 -6.96
C ASP A 76 7.25 2.06 -7.27
N ARG A 77 8.20 1.13 -7.04
CA ARG A 77 9.61 1.37 -7.42
C ARG A 77 9.80 1.35 -8.93
N HIS A 78 9.02 0.56 -9.66
CA HIS A 78 9.06 0.57 -11.12
C HIS A 78 8.59 1.91 -11.69
N LEU A 79 7.44 2.43 -11.25
CA LEU A 79 6.95 3.75 -11.69
C LEU A 79 7.89 4.88 -11.25
N LEU A 80 8.49 4.79 -10.06
CA LEU A 80 9.53 5.74 -9.63
C LEU A 80 10.74 5.70 -10.57
N GLY A 81 11.23 4.51 -10.93
CA GLY A 81 12.33 4.32 -11.87
C GLY A 81 12.02 4.94 -13.24
N LEU A 82 10.85 4.63 -13.80
CA LEU A 82 10.40 5.21 -15.07
C LEU A 82 10.33 6.75 -15.01
N LYS A 83 9.80 7.32 -13.92
CA LYS A 83 9.76 8.78 -13.73
C LYS A 83 11.16 9.39 -13.63
N LYS A 84 12.15 8.66 -13.09
CA LYS A 84 13.54 9.10 -12.98
C LYS A 84 14.35 8.96 -14.28
N LEU A 85 13.85 8.18 -15.24
CA LEU A 85 14.50 7.98 -16.54
C LEU A 85 14.10 9.03 -17.60
N VAL A 86 13.08 9.84 -17.34
CA VAL A 86 12.68 10.95 -18.23
C VAL A 86 13.85 11.92 -18.36
N ALA A 87 14.33 12.12 -19.59
CA ALA A 87 15.50 12.95 -19.86
C ALA A 87 15.17 14.46 -19.83
N ASP A 88 16.20 15.29 -19.68
CA ASP A 88 16.04 16.74 -19.77
C ASP A 88 15.53 17.14 -21.16
N GLY A 89 14.43 17.89 -21.20
CA GLY A 89 13.77 18.30 -22.45
C GLY A 89 12.83 17.25 -23.06
N GLU A 90 12.75 16.05 -22.49
CA GLU A 90 11.73 15.06 -22.85
C GLU A 90 10.37 15.43 -22.25
N ALA A 91 9.30 15.18 -23.01
CA ALA A 91 7.95 15.38 -22.48
C ALA A 91 7.65 14.36 -21.38
N THR A 92 7.25 14.83 -20.20
CA THR A 92 6.82 13.96 -19.10
C THR A 92 5.66 13.06 -19.55
N PRO A 93 5.77 11.73 -19.41
CA PRO A 93 4.68 10.81 -19.70
C PRO A 93 3.38 11.21 -18.98
N PRO A 94 2.21 11.22 -19.67
CA PRO A 94 0.96 11.76 -19.12
C PRO A 94 0.55 11.17 -17.77
N ILE A 95 0.85 9.89 -17.53
CA ILE A 95 0.59 9.22 -16.25
C ILE A 95 1.22 9.94 -15.06
N PHE A 96 2.40 10.54 -15.23
CA PHE A 96 3.10 11.23 -14.14
C PHE A 96 2.61 12.66 -13.89
N ALA A 97 1.75 13.17 -14.77
CA ALA A 97 1.03 14.44 -14.61
C ALA A 97 -0.45 14.22 -14.23
N ASP A 98 -0.91 12.97 -14.17
CA ASP A 98 -2.29 12.65 -13.81
C ASP A 98 -2.52 12.89 -12.30
N PRO A 99 -3.55 13.68 -11.90
CA PRO A 99 -3.89 13.88 -10.51
C PRO A 99 -4.17 12.58 -9.74
N ALA A 100 -4.61 11.52 -10.42
CA ALA A 100 -4.76 10.20 -9.82
C ALA A 100 -3.41 9.60 -9.41
N TYR A 101 -2.37 9.77 -10.22
CA TYR A 101 -1.03 9.30 -9.86
C TYR A 101 -0.54 10.01 -8.59
N ASP A 102 -0.67 11.33 -8.52
CA ASP A 102 -0.28 12.11 -7.35
C ASP A 102 -1.06 11.71 -6.09
N ARG A 103 -2.39 11.55 -6.19
CA ARG A 103 -3.21 11.06 -5.07
C ARG A 103 -2.79 9.67 -4.59
N THR A 104 -2.44 8.77 -5.51
CA THR A 104 -2.06 7.38 -5.15
C THR A 104 -0.66 7.25 -4.56
N ARG A 105 0.16 8.31 -4.58
CA ARG A 105 1.50 8.34 -3.98
C ARG A 105 1.60 9.27 -2.76
N THR A 106 0.54 10.01 -2.43
CA THR A 106 0.42 10.75 -1.18
C THR A 106 -0.09 9.81 -0.10
N TRP A 107 0.81 9.34 0.76
CA TRP A 107 0.52 8.29 1.73
C TRP A 107 -0.08 8.86 3.02
N GLU A 108 -1.41 8.98 3.03
CA GLU A 108 -2.19 9.40 4.21
C GLU A 108 -2.02 8.43 5.38
N LEU A 109 -1.76 7.15 5.08
CA LEU A 109 -1.32 6.16 6.07
C LEU A 109 0.01 5.57 5.61
N SER A 110 1.05 5.77 6.41
CA SER A 110 2.37 5.20 6.18
C SER A 110 2.73 4.26 7.32
N THR A 111 2.91 2.98 7.00
CA THR A 111 3.12 1.93 7.99
C THR A 111 4.37 1.12 7.65
N SER A 112 4.88 0.44 8.67
CA SER A 112 5.96 -0.52 8.51
C SER A 112 5.91 -1.49 9.67
N THR A 113 6.27 -2.74 9.41
CA THR A 113 6.39 -3.76 10.44
C THR A 113 7.88 -3.95 10.76
N LEU A 114 8.22 -3.97 12.04
CA LEU A 114 9.56 -4.33 12.53
C LEU A 114 9.38 -5.44 13.56
N SER A 115 9.67 -6.68 13.16
CA SER A 115 9.75 -7.79 14.11
C SER A 115 11.18 -7.88 14.62
N CYS A 116 11.42 -7.48 15.86
CA CYS A 116 12.72 -7.60 16.54
C CYS A 116 12.50 -7.99 18.00
N GLU A 117 13.25 -8.97 18.50
CA GLU A 117 13.15 -9.44 19.89
C GLU A 117 13.56 -8.37 20.92
N HIS A 118 14.33 -7.36 20.49
CA HIS A 118 14.86 -6.32 21.36
C HIS A 118 14.01 -5.04 21.39
N PHE A 119 13.01 -4.92 20.52
CA PHE A 119 12.14 -3.74 20.46
C PHE A 119 10.69 -4.15 20.64
N GLU A 120 10.08 -3.71 21.74
CA GLU A 120 8.64 -3.92 21.99
C GLU A 120 7.77 -2.98 21.15
N SER A 121 8.28 -1.79 20.84
CA SER A 121 7.58 -0.79 20.03
C SER A 121 8.57 0.13 19.31
N TRP A 122 8.12 0.71 18.21
CA TRP A 122 8.86 1.71 17.45
C TRP A 122 7.85 2.56 16.66
N GLY A 123 8.29 3.72 16.17
CA GLY A 123 7.46 4.62 15.38
C GLY A 123 8.26 5.66 14.63
N PHE A 124 7.57 6.38 13.75
CA PHE A 124 8.08 7.48 12.95
C PHE A 124 6.94 8.49 12.73
N GLY A 125 7.31 9.73 12.38
CA GLY A 125 6.33 10.78 12.06
C GLY A 125 5.56 10.51 10.77
N GLU A 126 4.49 11.27 10.55
CA GLU A 126 3.72 11.20 9.31
C GLU A 126 4.55 11.63 8.09
N VAL A 127 4.09 11.21 6.90
CA VAL A 127 4.78 11.48 5.63
C VAL A 127 3.96 12.34 4.66
N ALA A 128 2.75 12.72 5.05
CA ALA A 128 1.83 13.55 4.30
C ALA A 128 1.00 14.40 5.28
N GLU A 129 0.73 15.65 4.91
CA GLU A 129 -0.17 16.58 5.60
C GLU A 129 -1.59 16.54 5.01
#